data_AF-A0A3E2W519-F1
#
_entry.id   AF-A0A3E2W519-F1
#
_cell.length_a   1.000
_cell.length_b   1.000
_cell.length_c   1.000
_cell.angle_alpha   90.00
_cell.angle_beta   90.00
_cell.angle_gamma   90.00
#
_symmetry.space_group_name_H-M   'P 1'
#
loop_
_entity.id
_entity.type
_entity.pdbx_description
1 polymer ?
#
loop_
_entity_poly.entity_id
_entity_poly.type
_entity_poly.pdbx_seq_one_letter_code
_entity_poly.pdbx_strand_id
1 'polypeptide(L)'
;MKELFEIYDGSAEAKKAKGKSKNLSGFHPLFTAAARRSIALDALKIWLLLGFIVGVVTGVATGAGAVSVFLGLLIAAVIYFGFRDDVYKKVYGPEHDRGQLPLPEGMSWEEAVDRIRRGFANPDVEQATDTADAMTFYSKKRGTYQLKNTADGLKMTILTKPSKSSKKEYLYAVFSSVLLSQVIAILYPEKISAEQVEEEKAAVRKMFGAHKMPLVIELAITAAFVAFAAYVLYTTLYSDSARSKCISDSYLNLFPEEATVGEVLDDFFTDGKWDNYEQNGVTYVSYTGIGQNTQTGEKIEISIYFKLNNDKTFGIDRMTWNGDTMNTLEQLGVISALNDSYRESHDLASSNALDSAFDELENALDEALTDSASSEAAPESEAVSTSVTESVPYTETADAYDADDVFSAATRFDEQATSTNGMDTYSKLAGEISVEYNHYDELTEEIKEYFLSYGPYFRTAWLNAMYTDIYEDTGRYGNATALYDFVKYMSFYDEITSYYDPAPMSQAFHDVILSMEDQIYVDTATDREAAPYVDEVIQTAEANGAELQIW
;
A
#
# COMPACT_ATOMS: atom_id res chain seq x y z
N MET A 1 38.89 -35.09 -7.96
CA MET A 1 39.39 -34.88 -9.33
C MET A 1 38.75 -33.60 -9.83
N LYS A 2 39.53 -32.56 -10.20
CA LYS A 2 38.93 -31.39 -10.84
C LYS A 2 38.37 -31.84 -12.19
N GLU A 3 37.17 -31.36 -12.54
CA GLU A 3 36.50 -31.72 -13.79
C GLU A 3 37.28 -31.13 -14.98
N LEU A 4 37.44 -31.94 -16.04
CA LEU A 4 37.93 -31.48 -17.34
C LEU A 4 36.97 -30.40 -17.86
N PHE A 5 37.49 -29.32 -18.42
CA PHE A 5 36.64 -28.20 -18.86
C PHE A 5 35.63 -28.63 -19.95
N GLU A 6 34.40 -28.13 -19.84
CA GLU A 6 33.35 -28.30 -20.84
C GLU A 6 32.84 -26.93 -21.34
N ILE A 7 32.22 -26.90 -22.52
CA ILE A 7 31.63 -25.68 -23.08
C ILE A 7 30.16 -25.59 -22.73
N TYR A 8 29.72 -24.44 -22.25
CA TYR A 8 28.31 -24.17 -22.00
C TYR A 8 27.76 -23.16 -23.00
N ASP A 9 27.03 -23.64 -24.01
CA ASP A 9 26.41 -22.85 -25.06
C ASP A 9 24.89 -22.63 -24.87
N GLY A 10 24.30 -23.24 -23.84
CA GLY A 10 22.87 -23.20 -23.53
C GLY A 10 22.01 -24.20 -24.31
N SER A 11 22.62 -25.08 -25.11
CA SER A 11 21.95 -26.19 -25.80
C SER A 11 21.33 -27.19 -24.81
N ALA A 12 20.43 -28.05 -25.31
CA ALA A 12 19.85 -29.11 -24.50
C ALA A 12 20.93 -30.08 -23.97
N GLU A 13 21.96 -30.35 -24.77
CA GLU A 13 23.09 -31.20 -24.42
C GLU A 13 23.94 -30.58 -23.31
N ALA A 14 24.31 -29.30 -23.44
CA ALA A 14 25.04 -28.58 -22.40
C ALA A 14 24.23 -28.44 -21.10
N LYS A 15 22.91 -28.26 -21.19
CA LYS A 15 22.01 -28.27 -20.01
C LYS A 15 21.98 -29.64 -19.33
N LYS A 16 21.94 -30.73 -20.10
CA LYS A 16 21.96 -32.09 -19.57
C LYS A 16 23.30 -32.43 -18.92
N ALA A 17 24.41 -31.98 -19.51
CA ALA A 17 25.74 -32.11 -18.93
C ALA A 17 25.84 -31.34 -17.60
N LYS A 18 25.42 -30.06 -17.61
CA LYS A 18 25.33 -29.22 -16.42
C LYS A 18 24.42 -29.81 -15.32
N GLY A 19 23.36 -30.54 -15.67
CA GLY A 19 22.48 -31.18 -14.67
C GLY A 19 23.20 -32.15 -13.71
N LYS A 20 24.44 -32.55 -14.02
CA LYS A 20 25.30 -33.36 -13.16
C LYS A 20 26.17 -32.54 -12.20
N SER A 21 26.29 -31.22 -12.42
CA SER A 21 27.05 -30.29 -11.59
C SER A 21 26.10 -29.39 -10.80
N LYS A 22 26.52 -28.96 -9.59
CA LYS A 22 25.71 -28.06 -8.76
C LYS A 22 25.57 -26.66 -9.38
N ASN A 23 26.55 -26.22 -10.17
CA ASN A 23 26.65 -24.90 -10.80
C ASN A 23 27.36 -25.02 -12.17
N LEU A 24 27.69 -23.89 -12.80
CA LEU A 24 28.56 -23.83 -14.00
C LEU A 24 30.05 -24.07 -13.67
N SER A 25 30.38 -24.62 -12.50
CA SER A 25 31.74 -25.03 -12.16
C SER A 25 32.22 -26.08 -13.16
N GLY A 26 33.44 -25.92 -13.70
CA GLY A 26 33.95 -26.84 -14.73
C GLY A 26 33.51 -26.48 -16.15
N PHE A 27 32.65 -25.47 -16.32
CA PHE A 27 32.20 -25.01 -17.63
C PHE A 27 32.80 -23.66 -18.00
N HIS A 28 33.17 -23.51 -19.27
CA HIS A 28 33.40 -22.21 -19.91
C HIS A 28 32.09 -21.75 -20.58
N PRO A 29 31.40 -20.75 -20.02
CA PRO A 29 30.15 -20.25 -20.59
C PRO A 29 30.42 -19.38 -21.81
N LEU A 30 29.73 -19.68 -22.90
CA LEU A 30 29.69 -18.79 -24.07
C LEU A 30 28.74 -17.61 -23.82
N PHE A 31 29.02 -16.48 -24.45
CA PHE A 31 28.19 -15.29 -24.42
C PHE A 31 27.17 -15.20 -25.58
N THR A 32 26.64 -16.35 -26.01
CA THR A 32 25.60 -16.44 -27.06
C THR A 32 24.22 -16.04 -26.53
N ALA A 33 23.25 -15.80 -27.41
CA ALA A 33 21.88 -15.48 -26.96
C ALA A 33 21.23 -16.60 -26.13
N ALA A 34 21.44 -17.86 -26.53
CA ALA A 34 20.89 -19.03 -25.85
C ALA A 34 21.52 -19.25 -24.47
N ALA A 35 22.86 -19.22 -24.38
CA ALA A 35 23.59 -19.37 -23.12
C ALA A 35 23.18 -18.29 -22.10
N ARG A 36 23.13 -17.03 -22.52
CA ARG A 36 22.77 -15.90 -21.64
C ARG A 36 21.38 -16.04 -21.01
N ARG A 37 20.38 -16.36 -21.83
CA ARG A 37 19.00 -16.58 -21.35
C ARG A 37 18.97 -17.74 -20.36
N SER A 38 19.64 -18.84 -20.71
CA SER A 38 19.71 -20.03 -19.86
C SER A 38 20.38 -19.75 -18.51
N ILE A 39 21.52 -19.05 -18.52
CA ILE A 39 22.28 -18.69 -17.31
C ILE A 39 21.46 -17.77 -16.41
N ALA A 40 20.88 -16.71 -16.97
CA ALA A 40 20.10 -15.75 -16.20
C ALA A 40 18.84 -16.39 -15.60
N LEU A 41 18.10 -17.19 -16.39
CA LEU A 41 16.91 -17.88 -15.90
C LEU A 41 17.25 -18.91 -14.83
N ASP A 42 18.33 -19.66 -14.98
CA ASP A 42 18.70 -20.67 -14.00
C ASP A 42 19.19 -20.06 -12.68
N ALA A 43 20.02 -19.01 -12.76
CA ALA A 43 20.53 -18.31 -11.58
C ALA A 43 19.43 -17.55 -10.81
N LEU A 44 18.44 -17.02 -11.51
CA LEU A 44 17.37 -16.21 -10.92
C LEU A 44 16.07 -16.99 -10.73
N LYS A 45 16.00 -18.28 -11.11
CA LYS A 45 14.75 -19.07 -11.12
C LYS A 45 13.95 -18.95 -9.83
N ILE A 46 14.61 -19.12 -8.68
CA ILE A 46 13.98 -19.06 -7.36
C ILE A 46 13.46 -17.66 -7.08
N TRP A 47 14.28 -16.63 -7.33
CA TRP A 47 13.92 -15.23 -7.13
C TRP A 47 12.77 -14.78 -8.04
N LEU A 48 12.77 -15.20 -9.31
CA LEU A 48 11.69 -14.91 -10.26
C LEU A 48 10.37 -15.55 -9.82
N LEU A 49 10.41 -16.80 -9.35
CA LEU A 49 9.22 -17.49 -8.84
C LEU A 49 8.69 -16.81 -7.57
N LEU A 50 9.57 -16.47 -6.63
CA LEU A 50 9.19 -15.75 -5.41
C LEU A 50 8.58 -14.39 -5.74
N GLY A 51 9.23 -13.60 -6.59
CA GLY A 51 8.70 -12.30 -7.00
C GLY A 51 7.36 -12.40 -7.73
N PHE A 52 7.19 -13.42 -8.57
CA PHE A 52 5.92 -13.69 -9.22
C PHE A 52 4.81 -14.05 -8.21
N ILE A 53 5.08 -14.96 -7.28
CA ILE A 53 4.11 -15.37 -6.24
C ILE A 53 3.74 -14.18 -5.36
N VAL A 54 4.72 -13.39 -4.91
CA VAL A 54 4.47 -12.18 -4.11
C VAL A 54 3.56 -11.23 -4.88
N GLY A 55 3.84 -10.95 -6.15
CA GLY A 55 2.99 -10.09 -6.97
C GLY A 55 1.56 -10.62 -7.15
N VAL A 56 1.40 -11.92 -7.35
CA VAL A 56 0.05 -12.51 -7.45
C VAL A 56 -0.69 -12.42 -6.13
N VAL A 57 -0.06 -12.78 -5.00
CA VAL A 57 -0.68 -12.74 -3.67
C VAL A 57 -1.07 -11.32 -3.29
N THR A 58 -0.18 -10.35 -3.49
CA THR A 58 -0.48 -8.92 -3.24
C THR A 58 -1.64 -8.46 -4.12
N GLY A 59 -1.64 -8.79 -5.42
CA GLY A 59 -2.73 -8.38 -6.31
C GLY A 59 -4.08 -9.05 -5.98
N VAL A 60 -4.08 -10.28 -5.46
CA VAL A 60 -5.32 -10.94 -5.00
C VAL A 60 -5.84 -10.29 -3.72
N ALA A 61 -4.96 -9.97 -2.77
CA ALA A 61 -5.34 -9.33 -1.52
C ALA A 61 -5.99 -7.94 -1.73
N THR A 62 -5.62 -7.23 -2.79
CA THR A 62 -6.21 -5.93 -3.16
C THR A 62 -7.40 -6.04 -4.11
N GLY A 63 -7.98 -7.24 -4.30
CA GLY A 63 -9.15 -7.44 -5.17
C GLY A 63 -8.89 -7.24 -6.67
N ALA A 64 -7.63 -7.21 -7.13
CA ALA A 64 -7.29 -6.86 -8.52
C ALA A 64 -7.55 -8.00 -9.54
N GLY A 65 -8.13 -9.13 -9.11
CA GLY A 65 -8.53 -10.24 -9.98
C GLY A 65 -7.41 -10.72 -10.91
N ALA A 66 -7.71 -10.87 -12.21
CA ALA A 66 -6.75 -11.31 -13.23
C ALA A 66 -5.55 -10.36 -13.42
N VAL A 67 -5.63 -9.12 -12.93
CA VAL A 67 -4.53 -8.13 -13.02
C VAL A 67 -3.38 -8.49 -12.07
N SER A 68 -3.62 -9.30 -11.04
CA SER A 68 -2.60 -9.84 -10.12
C SER A 68 -1.49 -10.62 -10.84
N VAL A 69 -1.80 -11.31 -11.94
CA VAL A 69 -0.82 -12.05 -12.76
C VAL A 69 0.15 -11.08 -13.44
N PHE A 70 -0.34 -9.93 -13.91
CA PHE A 70 0.51 -8.91 -14.52
C PHE A 70 1.48 -8.29 -13.51
N LEU A 71 1.04 -8.07 -12.26
CA LEU A 71 1.92 -7.61 -11.19
C LEU A 71 3.05 -8.61 -10.92
N GLY A 72 2.71 -9.90 -10.80
CA GLY A 72 3.70 -10.96 -10.67
C GLY A 72 4.72 -10.97 -11.81
N LEU A 73 4.26 -10.81 -13.06
CA LEU A 73 5.14 -10.75 -14.22
C LEU A 73 6.04 -9.51 -14.23
N LEU A 74 5.51 -8.35 -13.80
CA LEU A 74 6.28 -7.11 -13.69
C LEU A 74 7.40 -7.26 -12.66
N ILE A 75 7.10 -7.77 -11.46
CA ILE A 75 8.11 -7.99 -10.41
C ILE A 75 9.17 -8.99 -10.90
N ALA A 76 8.77 -10.08 -11.55
CA ALA A 76 9.72 -11.02 -12.15
C ALA A 76 10.60 -10.34 -13.21
N ALA A 77 10.05 -9.45 -14.05
CA ALA A 77 10.84 -8.68 -15.01
C ALA A 77 11.85 -7.74 -14.32
N VAL A 78 11.45 -7.06 -13.23
CA VAL A 78 12.35 -6.20 -12.42
C VAL A 78 13.52 -7.02 -11.90
N ILE A 79 13.24 -8.17 -11.29
CA ILE A 79 14.27 -9.06 -10.74
C ILE A 79 15.19 -9.53 -11.87
N TYR A 80 14.63 -9.95 -13.00
CA TYR A 80 15.42 -10.40 -14.14
C TYR A 80 16.38 -9.30 -14.62
N PHE A 81 15.89 -8.09 -14.90
CA PHE A 81 16.72 -7.03 -15.45
C PHE A 81 17.67 -6.40 -14.42
N GLY A 82 17.25 -6.27 -13.16
CA GLY A 82 18.05 -5.67 -12.08
C GLY A 82 19.22 -6.56 -11.64
N PHE A 83 19.03 -7.88 -11.58
CA PHE A 83 20.07 -8.79 -11.10
C PHE A 83 20.89 -9.47 -12.20
N ARG A 84 20.49 -9.37 -13.48
CA ARG A 84 21.23 -9.99 -14.60
C ARG A 84 22.70 -9.57 -14.64
N ASP A 85 23.00 -8.31 -14.37
CA ASP A 85 24.36 -7.80 -14.46
C ASP A 85 25.24 -8.39 -13.34
N ASP A 86 24.69 -8.66 -12.14
CA ASP A 86 25.37 -9.39 -11.06
C ASP A 86 25.60 -10.87 -11.42
N VAL A 87 24.60 -11.52 -12.03
CA VAL A 87 24.74 -12.89 -12.55
C VAL A 87 25.87 -12.95 -13.58
N TYR A 88 25.93 -12.00 -14.51
CA TYR A 88 27.00 -11.96 -15.51
C TYR A 88 28.37 -11.72 -14.89
N LYS A 89 28.47 -10.86 -13.88
CA LYS A 89 29.72 -10.68 -13.12
C LYS A 89 30.19 -12.00 -12.51
N LYS A 90 29.30 -12.71 -11.79
CA LYS A 90 29.62 -13.98 -11.10
C LYS A 90 30.00 -15.10 -12.07
N VAL A 91 29.29 -15.21 -13.20
CA VAL A 91 29.45 -16.35 -14.13
C VAL A 91 30.61 -16.15 -15.11
N TYR A 92 30.81 -14.92 -15.60
CA TYR A 92 31.85 -14.65 -16.60
C TYR A 92 33.15 -14.11 -15.97
N GLY A 93 33.18 -13.89 -14.66
CA GLY A 93 34.36 -13.44 -13.92
C GLY A 93 35.57 -14.37 -14.10
N PRO A 94 36.80 -13.84 -14.03
CA PRO A 94 38.02 -14.66 -14.02
C PRO A 94 38.17 -15.50 -12.74
N GLU A 95 37.45 -15.16 -11.67
CA GLU A 95 37.34 -15.91 -10.42
C GLU A 95 36.45 -17.14 -10.50
N HIS A 96 35.58 -17.23 -11.52
CA HIS A 96 34.73 -18.39 -11.74
C HIS A 96 35.56 -19.64 -12.06
N ASP A 97 35.25 -20.76 -11.41
CA ASP A 97 35.94 -22.03 -11.63
C ASP A 97 35.47 -22.66 -12.95
N ARG A 98 36.32 -22.58 -13.98
CA ARG A 98 36.07 -23.12 -15.32
C ARG A 98 36.56 -24.56 -15.48
N GLY A 99 37.05 -25.18 -14.41
CA GLY A 99 37.74 -26.48 -14.48
C GLY A 99 39.16 -26.35 -15.01
N GLN A 100 39.81 -27.50 -15.23
CA GLN A 100 41.16 -27.52 -15.79
C GLN A 100 41.11 -27.40 -17.31
N LEU A 101 41.70 -26.33 -17.84
CA LEU A 101 41.90 -26.08 -19.27
C LEU A 101 43.39 -26.28 -19.61
N PRO A 102 43.90 -27.52 -19.69
CA PRO A 102 45.31 -27.75 -20.00
C PRO A 102 45.67 -27.22 -21.39
N LEU A 103 46.93 -27.34 -21.80
CA LEU A 103 47.28 -27.20 -23.21
C LEU A 103 46.89 -28.47 -23.99
N PRO A 104 46.64 -28.36 -25.31
CA PRO A 104 46.40 -29.53 -26.14
C PRO A 104 47.54 -30.54 -26.00
N GLU A 105 47.23 -31.83 -26.09
CA GLU A 105 48.21 -32.89 -25.86
C GLU A 105 49.45 -32.71 -26.76
N GLY A 106 50.63 -32.69 -26.14
CA GLY A 106 51.91 -32.51 -26.83
C GLY A 106 52.25 -31.08 -27.25
N MET A 107 51.41 -30.08 -26.98
CA MET A 107 51.65 -28.68 -27.36
C MET A 107 52.46 -27.94 -26.30
N SER A 108 53.54 -27.26 -26.72
CA SER A 108 54.29 -26.36 -25.82
C SER A 108 53.57 -25.02 -25.64
N TRP A 109 53.93 -24.27 -24.59
CA TRP A 109 53.39 -22.93 -24.39
C TRP A 109 53.78 -21.98 -25.53
N GLU A 110 55.02 -22.06 -26.02
CA GLU A 110 55.51 -21.26 -27.14
C GLU A 110 54.72 -21.54 -28.42
N GLU A 111 54.43 -22.81 -28.70
CA GLU A 111 53.60 -23.20 -29.84
C GLU A 111 52.16 -22.70 -29.70
N ALA A 112 51.59 -22.76 -28.50
CA ALA A 112 50.26 -22.23 -28.22
C ALA A 112 50.20 -20.71 -28.44
N VAL A 113 51.17 -19.97 -27.91
CA VAL A 113 51.30 -18.52 -28.12
C VAL A 113 51.44 -18.19 -29.59
N ASP A 114 52.23 -18.94 -30.34
CA ASP A 114 52.44 -18.73 -31.78
C ASP A 114 51.15 -18.97 -32.59
N ARG A 115 50.37 -20.02 -32.24
CA ARG A 115 49.03 -20.24 -32.82
C ARG A 115 48.06 -19.12 -32.49
N ILE A 116 48.03 -18.68 -31.23
CA ILE A 116 47.19 -17.56 -30.79
C ILE A 116 47.59 -16.31 -31.58
N ARG A 117 48.87 -15.97 -31.69
CA ARG A 117 49.34 -14.78 -32.41
C ARG A 117 48.88 -14.77 -33.88
N ARG A 118 48.88 -15.92 -34.55
CA ARG A 118 48.44 -16.03 -35.95
C ARG A 118 46.91 -16.04 -36.13
N GLY A 119 46.18 -16.67 -35.21
CA GLY A 119 44.73 -16.87 -35.32
C GLY A 119 43.89 -15.82 -34.58
N PHE A 120 44.47 -15.06 -33.66
CA PHE A 120 43.74 -14.13 -32.81
C PHE A 120 43.47 -12.82 -33.52
N ALA A 121 42.22 -12.66 -33.98
CA ALA A 121 41.71 -11.42 -34.52
C ALA A 121 40.54 -10.93 -33.68
N ASN A 122 40.77 -9.98 -32.77
CA ASN A 122 39.71 -9.30 -32.04
C ASN A 122 39.72 -7.79 -32.38
N PRO A 123 38.63 -7.24 -32.94
CA PRO A 123 38.50 -5.82 -33.31
C PRO A 123 38.81 -4.81 -32.19
N ASP A 124 38.57 -5.23 -30.95
CA ASP A 124 38.60 -4.37 -29.77
C ASP A 124 39.92 -4.54 -28.99
N VAL A 125 40.84 -5.37 -29.49
CA VAL A 125 42.20 -5.54 -28.98
C VAL A 125 43.15 -4.90 -29.98
N GLU A 126 43.81 -3.80 -29.59
CA GLU A 126 44.71 -3.09 -30.51
C GLU A 126 46.10 -3.73 -30.58
N GLN A 127 46.53 -4.40 -29.51
CA GLN A 127 47.85 -5.01 -29.42
C GLN A 127 47.79 -6.26 -28.55
N ALA A 128 48.57 -7.28 -28.92
CA ALA A 128 48.82 -8.43 -28.08
C ALA A 128 50.34 -8.65 -27.98
N THR A 129 50.86 -8.83 -26.76
CA THR A 129 52.28 -9.07 -26.49
C THR A 129 52.46 -10.32 -25.65
N ASP A 130 53.50 -11.09 -25.90
CA ASP A 130 53.87 -12.25 -25.09
C ASP A 130 55.16 -12.07 -24.32
N THR A 131 55.27 -12.89 -23.29
CA THR A 131 56.44 -13.15 -22.45
C THR A 131 56.60 -14.68 -22.35
N ALA A 132 57.66 -15.15 -21.72
CA ALA A 132 57.92 -16.59 -21.58
C ALA A 132 56.79 -17.36 -20.89
N ASP A 133 55.97 -16.69 -20.07
CA ASP A 133 54.96 -17.31 -19.20
C ASP A 133 53.54 -16.75 -19.39
N ALA A 134 53.38 -15.66 -20.15
CA ALA A 134 52.09 -15.00 -20.30
C ALA A 134 51.89 -14.30 -21.66
N MET A 135 50.65 -14.28 -22.15
CA MET A 135 50.19 -13.46 -23.28
C MET A 135 49.28 -12.35 -22.76
N THR A 136 49.53 -11.10 -23.16
CA THR A 136 48.79 -9.92 -22.70
C THR A 136 48.08 -9.25 -23.88
N PHE A 137 46.79 -8.97 -23.72
CA PHE A 137 45.92 -8.32 -24.68
C PHE A 137 45.58 -6.91 -24.20
N TYR A 138 45.90 -5.91 -25.02
CA TYR A 138 45.63 -4.50 -24.73
C TYR A 138 44.38 -4.04 -25.48
N SER A 139 43.42 -3.51 -24.74
CA SER A 139 42.26 -2.81 -25.26
C SER A 139 42.19 -1.40 -24.66
N LYS A 140 42.25 -0.35 -25.48
CA LYS A 140 42.09 1.05 -25.00
C LYS A 140 40.72 1.25 -24.37
N LYS A 141 39.69 0.64 -24.95
CA LYS A 141 38.29 0.79 -24.50
C LYS A 141 37.93 -0.17 -23.37
N ARG A 142 38.55 -1.36 -23.32
CA ARG A 142 38.11 -2.45 -22.45
C ARG A 142 39.15 -2.87 -21.40
N GLY A 143 40.33 -2.27 -21.37
CA GLY A 143 41.38 -2.57 -20.38
C GLY A 143 42.39 -3.60 -20.86
N THR A 144 43.24 -4.06 -19.94
CA THR A 144 44.31 -5.02 -20.23
C THR A 144 43.99 -6.38 -19.63
N TYR A 145 44.15 -7.43 -20.42
CA TYR A 145 43.86 -8.82 -20.05
C TYR A 145 45.11 -9.67 -20.23
N GLN A 146 45.31 -10.67 -19.37
CA GLN A 146 46.48 -11.54 -19.43
C GLN A 146 46.07 -13.00 -19.32
N LEU A 147 46.52 -13.79 -20.29
CA LEU A 147 46.44 -15.24 -20.34
C LEU A 147 47.75 -15.83 -19.82
N LYS A 148 47.65 -16.72 -18.84
CA LYS A 148 48.79 -17.47 -18.29
C LYS A 148 48.55 -18.97 -18.40
N ASN A 149 49.62 -19.72 -18.62
CA ASN A 149 49.63 -21.16 -18.42
C ASN A 149 49.99 -21.46 -16.97
N THR A 150 49.04 -21.98 -16.19
CA THR A 150 49.23 -22.30 -14.77
C THR A 150 49.23 -23.81 -14.56
N ALA A 151 49.54 -24.28 -13.34
CA ALA A 151 49.45 -25.70 -13.00
C ALA A 151 48.03 -26.27 -13.17
N ASP A 152 47.00 -25.42 -13.13
CA ASP A 152 45.60 -25.78 -13.37
C ASP A 152 45.14 -25.52 -14.81
N GLY A 153 46.07 -25.19 -15.72
CA GLY A 153 45.81 -24.87 -17.11
C GLY A 153 45.76 -23.37 -17.42
N LEU A 154 45.23 -23.03 -18.59
CA LEU A 154 45.10 -21.69 -19.13
C LEU A 154 44.11 -20.86 -18.30
N LYS A 155 44.57 -19.71 -17.80
CA LYS A 155 43.73 -18.78 -17.03
C LYS A 155 43.84 -17.36 -17.56
N MET A 156 42.67 -16.76 -17.81
CA MET A 156 42.55 -15.34 -18.16
C MET A 156 42.39 -14.49 -16.89
N THR A 157 43.09 -13.38 -16.84
CA THR A 157 43.06 -12.41 -15.73
C THR A 157 42.89 -10.99 -16.26
N ILE A 158 42.24 -10.13 -15.47
CA ILE A 158 42.03 -8.71 -15.81
C ILE A 158 43.10 -7.91 -15.06
N LEU A 159 44.05 -7.32 -15.78
CA LEU A 159 45.15 -6.55 -15.18
C LEU A 159 44.76 -5.10 -14.90
N THR A 160 44.10 -4.45 -15.85
CA THR A 160 43.66 -3.06 -15.70
C THR A 160 42.23 -2.90 -16.19
N LYS A 161 41.44 -2.14 -15.43
CA LYS A 161 40.12 -1.66 -15.84
C LYS A 161 40.27 -0.17 -16.18
N PRO A 162 39.67 0.34 -17.27
CA PRO A 162 39.64 1.78 -17.53
C PRO A 162 39.01 2.55 -16.35
N SER A 163 39.61 3.66 -15.91
CA SER A 163 39.27 4.32 -14.63
C SER A 163 37.86 4.94 -14.53
N LYS A 164 37.08 4.97 -15.61
CA LYS A 164 35.76 5.59 -15.66
C LYS A 164 34.65 4.54 -15.54
N SER A 165 34.07 4.45 -14.34
CA SER A 165 32.83 3.75 -13.97
C SER A 165 32.98 2.35 -13.34
N SER A 166 33.05 2.32 -12.01
CA SER A 166 32.89 1.13 -11.17
C SER A 166 31.56 0.39 -11.36
N LYS A 167 30.54 1.03 -11.97
CA LYS A 167 29.19 0.45 -12.14
C LYS A 167 29.07 -0.61 -13.26
N LYS A 168 30.15 -0.94 -13.97
CA LYS A 168 30.10 -1.82 -15.16
C LYS A 168 31.11 -2.98 -15.13
N GLU A 169 31.42 -3.49 -13.94
CA GLU A 169 32.40 -4.57 -13.79
C GLU A 169 32.08 -5.82 -14.60
N TYR A 170 30.80 -6.17 -14.72
CA TYR A 170 30.34 -7.33 -15.50
C TYR A 170 30.74 -7.24 -16.98
N LEU A 171 30.85 -6.04 -17.56
CA LEU A 171 31.25 -5.87 -18.97
C LEU A 171 32.69 -6.33 -19.19
N TYR A 172 33.58 -6.09 -18.22
CA TYR A 172 34.96 -6.52 -18.28
C TYR A 172 35.09 -8.03 -18.02
N ALA A 173 34.27 -8.58 -17.11
CA ALA A 173 34.17 -10.02 -16.91
C ALA A 173 33.72 -10.75 -18.19
N VAL A 174 32.64 -10.27 -18.81
CA VAL A 174 32.16 -10.82 -20.08
C VAL A 174 33.20 -10.70 -21.19
N PHE A 175 33.84 -9.54 -21.34
CA PHE A 175 34.87 -9.38 -22.37
C PHE A 175 36.07 -10.31 -22.14
N SER A 176 36.53 -10.47 -20.88
CA SER A 176 37.55 -11.44 -20.50
C SER A 176 37.17 -12.86 -20.93
N SER A 177 35.90 -13.24 -20.73
CA SER A 177 35.41 -14.56 -21.13
C SER A 177 35.43 -14.74 -22.65
N VAL A 178 35.05 -13.72 -23.43
CA VAL A 178 35.08 -13.78 -24.91
C VAL A 178 36.50 -13.87 -25.45
N LEU A 179 37.47 -13.17 -24.83
CA LEU A 179 38.88 -13.33 -25.18
C LEU A 179 39.32 -14.78 -24.95
N LEU A 180 38.89 -15.39 -23.83
CA LEU A 180 39.17 -16.80 -23.56
C LEU A 180 38.45 -17.74 -24.52
N SER A 181 37.18 -17.49 -24.89
CA SER A 181 36.46 -18.26 -25.93
C SER A 181 37.24 -18.26 -27.25
N GLN A 182 37.77 -17.10 -27.66
CA GLN A 182 38.56 -16.99 -28.87
C GLN A 182 39.88 -17.77 -28.79
N VAL A 183 40.56 -17.73 -27.64
CA VAL A 183 41.76 -18.55 -27.40
C VAL A 183 41.41 -20.04 -27.47
N ILE A 184 40.31 -20.45 -26.83
CA ILE A 184 39.85 -21.85 -26.86
C ILE A 184 39.53 -22.27 -28.30
N ALA A 185 38.84 -21.45 -29.10
CA ALA A 185 38.55 -21.80 -30.50
C ALA A 185 39.82 -21.95 -31.37
N ILE A 186 40.91 -21.26 -31.04
CA ILE A 186 42.20 -21.40 -31.76
C ILE A 186 42.94 -22.68 -31.34
N LEU A 187 42.93 -23.00 -30.04
CA LEU A 187 43.68 -24.14 -29.50
C LEU A 187 42.89 -25.47 -29.56
N TYR A 188 41.57 -25.38 -29.49
CA TYR A 188 40.59 -26.45 -29.43
C TYR A 188 39.42 -26.20 -30.40
N PRO A 189 39.68 -26.14 -31.72
CA PRO A 189 38.65 -25.83 -32.72
C PRO A 189 37.49 -26.84 -32.74
N GLU A 190 37.69 -28.05 -32.21
CA GLU A 190 36.65 -29.06 -32.02
C GLU A 190 35.68 -28.75 -30.86
N LYS A 191 36.02 -27.81 -29.97
CA LYS A 191 35.21 -27.44 -28.80
C LYS A 191 34.35 -26.20 -29.02
N ILE A 192 34.87 -25.20 -29.73
CA ILE A 192 34.17 -23.94 -30.01
C ILE A 192 34.39 -23.58 -31.48
N SER A 193 33.30 -23.29 -32.20
CA SER A 193 33.38 -22.89 -33.61
C SER A 193 33.75 -21.41 -33.76
N ALA A 194 34.33 -21.05 -34.91
CA ALA A 194 34.65 -19.66 -35.21
C ALA A 194 33.39 -18.77 -35.28
N GLU A 195 32.27 -19.33 -35.76
CA GLU A 195 30.99 -18.63 -35.83
C GLU A 195 30.45 -18.28 -34.44
N GLN A 196 30.57 -19.18 -33.46
CA GLN A 196 30.16 -18.92 -32.08
C GLN A 196 30.98 -17.77 -31.47
N VAL A 197 32.29 -17.74 -31.73
CA VAL A 197 33.17 -16.66 -31.27
C VAL A 197 32.81 -15.31 -31.90
N GLU A 198 32.45 -15.28 -33.19
CA GLU A 198 31.98 -14.05 -33.84
C GLU A 198 30.61 -13.58 -33.30
N GLU A 199 29.70 -14.51 -32.98
CA GLU A 199 28.44 -14.18 -32.29
C GLU A 199 28.72 -13.53 -30.92
N GLU A 200 29.61 -14.12 -30.12
CA GLU A 200 30.01 -13.58 -28.82
C GLU A 200 30.60 -12.17 -28.95
N LYS A 201 31.51 -11.95 -29.91
CA LYS A 201 32.08 -10.62 -30.19
C LYS A 201 31.00 -9.61 -30.57
N ALA A 202 30.07 -9.97 -31.45
CA ALA A 202 28.96 -9.10 -31.85
C ALA A 202 28.04 -8.76 -30.67
N ALA A 203 27.71 -9.75 -29.83
CA ALA A 203 26.89 -9.58 -28.65
C ALA A 203 27.56 -8.64 -27.63
N VAL A 204 28.86 -8.81 -27.38
CA VAL A 204 29.62 -7.94 -26.47
C VAL A 204 29.72 -6.51 -27.02
N ARG A 205 30.03 -6.33 -28.30
CA ARG A 205 30.04 -4.99 -28.94
C ARG A 205 28.70 -4.29 -28.75
N LYS A 206 27.57 -5.00 -28.93
CA LYS A 206 26.23 -4.44 -28.68
C LYS A 206 26.03 -4.01 -27.23
N MET A 207 26.51 -4.79 -26.25
CA MET A 207 26.40 -4.41 -24.84
C MET A 207 27.23 -3.17 -24.47
N PHE A 208 28.45 -3.06 -24.99
CA PHE A 208 29.28 -1.87 -24.80
C PHE A 208 28.69 -0.63 -25.52
N GLY A 209 27.98 -0.83 -26.63
CA GLY A 209 27.30 0.24 -27.38
C GLY A 209 25.92 0.67 -26.84
N ALA A 210 25.24 -0.19 -26.07
CA ALA A 210 23.89 0.04 -25.55
C ALA A 210 23.87 0.96 -24.32
N HIS A 211 24.55 2.12 -24.38
CA HIS A 211 24.77 3.02 -23.24
C HIS A 211 23.48 3.62 -22.63
N LYS A 212 22.34 3.57 -23.35
CA LYS A 212 21.04 4.12 -22.92
C LYS A 212 19.94 3.08 -22.66
N MET A 213 20.14 1.83 -23.08
CA MET A 213 19.08 0.82 -23.09
C MET A 213 18.71 0.24 -21.71
N PRO A 214 19.65 -0.05 -20.78
CA PRO A 214 19.27 -0.55 -19.46
C PRO A 214 18.52 0.51 -18.64
N LEU A 215 18.91 1.78 -18.75
CA LEU A 215 18.24 2.89 -18.06
C LEU A 215 16.80 3.11 -18.56
N VAL A 216 16.54 2.92 -19.85
CA VAL A 216 15.16 3.01 -20.41
C VAL A 216 14.28 1.85 -19.97
N ILE A 217 14.83 0.63 -19.86
CA ILE A 217 14.09 -0.53 -19.35
C ILE A 217 13.75 -0.33 -17.88
N GLU A 218 14.71 0.14 -17.08
CA GLU A 218 14.51 0.49 -15.67
C GLU A 218 13.43 1.57 -15.51
N LEU A 219 13.49 2.65 -16.31
CA LEU A 219 12.47 3.71 -16.31
C LEU A 219 11.09 3.23 -16.76
N ALA A 220 11.02 2.35 -17.77
CA ALA A 220 9.76 1.79 -18.25
C ALA A 220 9.12 0.86 -17.21
N ILE A 221 9.92 0.08 -16.49
CA ILE A 221 9.46 -0.77 -15.38
C ILE A 221 8.96 0.09 -14.23
N THR A 222 9.70 1.14 -13.84
CA THR A 222 9.27 2.09 -12.80
C THR A 222 7.97 2.78 -13.20
N ALA A 223 7.84 3.26 -14.44
CA ALA A 223 6.62 3.87 -14.94
C ALA A 223 5.43 2.89 -14.94
N ALA A 224 5.65 1.63 -15.33
CA ALA A 224 4.61 0.60 -15.28
C ALA A 224 4.18 0.28 -13.85
N PHE A 225 5.12 0.26 -12.90
CA PHE A 225 4.81 0.07 -11.48
C PHE A 225 4.01 1.25 -10.91
N VAL A 226 4.39 2.50 -11.24
CA VAL A 226 3.66 3.70 -10.82
C VAL A 226 2.24 3.71 -11.40
N ALA A 227 2.09 3.39 -12.70
CA ALA A 227 0.77 3.30 -13.33
C ALA A 227 -0.10 2.20 -12.70
N PHE A 228 0.49 1.05 -12.36
CA PHE A 228 -0.20 -0.03 -11.68
C PHE A 228 -0.60 0.34 -10.24
N ALA A 229 0.31 0.97 -9.47
CA ALA A 229 0.02 1.44 -8.13
C ALA A 229 -1.11 2.49 -8.14
N ALA A 230 -1.09 3.41 -9.10
CA ALA A 230 -2.17 4.38 -9.30
C ALA A 230 -3.49 3.70 -9.67
N TYR A 231 -3.48 2.67 -10.53
CA TYR A 231 -4.66 1.90 -10.89
C TYR A 231 -5.24 1.13 -9.69
N VAL A 232 -4.41 0.41 -8.93
CA VAL A 232 -4.86 -0.33 -7.73
C VAL A 232 -5.37 0.62 -6.66
N LEU A 233 -4.68 1.75 -6.43
CA LEU A 233 -5.13 2.78 -5.51
C LEU A 233 -6.48 3.37 -5.96
N TYR A 234 -6.64 3.64 -7.25
CA TYR A 234 -7.90 4.10 -7.83
C TYR A 234 -9.02 3.08 -7.61
N THR A 235 -8.81 1.79 -7.92
CA THR A 235 -9.87 0.77 -7.71
C THR A 235 -10.18 0.54 -6.23
N THR A 236 -9.19 0.70 -5.34
CA THR A 236 -9.38 0.53 -3.90
C THR A 236 -10.10 1.71 -3.25
N LEU A 237 -9.89 2.93 -3.74
CA LEU A 237 -10.50 4.14 -3.17
C LEU A 237 -11.77 4.61 -3.90
N TYR A 238 -11.94 4.26 -5.17
CA TYR A 238 -12.98 4.81 -6.05
C TYR A 238 -13.90 3.77 -6.70
N SER A 239 -13.85 2.50 -6.31
CA SER A 239 -14.86 1.52 -6.74
C SER A 239 -16.18 1.70 -5.99
N ASP A 240 -17.30 1.31 -6.60
CA ASP A 240 -18.61 1.36 -5.96
C ASP A 240 -18.66 0.48 -4.70
N SER A 241 -17.97 -0.66 -4.70
CA SER A 241 -17.79 -1.50 -3.50
C SER A 241 -17.05 -0.76 -2.37
N ALA A 242 -15.98 -0.03 -2.69
CA ALA A 242 -15.24 0.73 -1.68
C ALA A 242 -16.05 1.91 -1.14
N ARG A 243 -16.71 2.65 -2.04
CA ARG A 243 -17.54 3.81 -1.69
C ARG A 243 -18.82 3.42 -0.97
N SER A 244 -19.37 2.25 -1.27
CA SER A 244 -20.56 1.70 -0.61
C SER A 244 -20.24 0.91 0.66
N LYS A 245 -18.97 0.81 1.08
CA LYS A 245 -18.54 -0.07 2.18
C LYS A 245 -19.06 -1.52 2.01
N CYS A 246 -19.03 -2.01 0.77
CA CYS A 246 -19.54 -3.31 0.32
C CYS A 246 -21.07 -3.49 0.34
N ILE A 247 -21.86 -2.44 0.59
CA ILE A 247 -23.32 -2.51 0.51
C ILE A 247 -23.78 -2.77 -0.93
N SER A 248 -23.09 -2.21 -1.93
CA SER A 248 -23.40 -2.45 -3.36
C SER A 248 -23.36 -3.94 -3.71
N ASP A 249 -22.45 -4.69 -3.11
CA ASP A 249 -22.24 -6.12 -3.40
C ASP A 249 -23.05 -7.02 -2.45
N SER A 250 -23.82 -6.43 -1.54
CA SER A 250 -24.59 -7.15 -0.52
C SER A 250 -26.02 -7.42 -0.98
N TYR A 251 -26.69 -8.34 -0.30
CA TYR A 251 -28.09 -8.69 -0.52
C TYR A 251 -28.97 -8.01 0.52
N LEU A 252 -30.15 -7.55 0.11
CA LEU A 252 -31.14 -6.94 0.98
C LEU A 252 -32.46 -7.69 0.82
N ASN A 253 -33.09 -8.10 1.93
CA ASN A 253 -34.32 -8.91 1.92
C ASN A 253 -35.53 -8.24 1.21
N LEU A 254 -35.44 -6.94 0.94
CA LEU A 254 -36.45 -6.18 0.19
C LEU A 254 -36.30 -6.34 -1.33
N PHE A 255 -35.18 -6.92 -1.79
CA PHE A 255 -34.85 -7.15 -3.18
C PHE A 255 -34.79 -8.65 -3.50
N PRO A 256 -34.80 -9.04 -4.79
CA PRO A 256 -34.72 -10.44 -5.17
C PRO A 256 -33.47 -11.13 -4.61
N GLU A 257 -33.62 -12.36 -4.11
CA GLU A 257 -32.53 -13.12 -3.47
C GLU A 257 -31.32 -13.35 -4.39
N GLU A 258 -31.52 -13.32 -5.71
CA GLU A 258 -30.44 -13.50 -6.68
C GLU A 258 -29.68 -12.21 -7.02
N ALA A 259 -30.14 -11.05 -6.56
CA ALA A 259 -29.64 -9.74 -6.96
C ALA A 259 -28.98 -8.97 -5.83
N THR A 260 -27.83 -8.36 -6.11
CA THR A 260 -27.18 -7.44 -5.17
C THR A 260 -27.88 -6.07 -5.16
N VAL A 261 -27.71 -5.31 -4.07
CA VAL A 261 -28.27 -3.95 -3.95
C VAL A 261 -27.79 -3.06 -5.09
N GLY A 262 -26.51 -3.12 -5.47
CA GLY A 262 -25.95 -2.36 -6.57
C GLY A 262 -26.62 -2.68 -7.91
N GLU A 263 -26.79 -3.98 -8.22
CA GLU A 263 -27.44 -4.41 -9.46
C GLU A 263 -28.89 -3.91 -9.56
N VAL A 264 -29.67 -3.97 -8.47
CA VAL A 264 -31.06 -3.49 -8.47
C VAL A 264 -31.12 -1.98 -8.69
N LEU A 265 -30.23 -1.23 -8.05
CA LEU A 265 -30.21 0.23 -8.14
C LEU A 265 -29.68 0.74 -9.50
N ASP A 266 -28.70 0.04 -10.09
CA ASP A 266 -28.12 0.39 -11.39
C ASP A 266 -29.01 -0.05 -12.57
N ASP A 267 -29.86 -1.07 -12.40
CA ASP A 267 -30.86 -1.46 -13.42
C ASP A 267 -31.97 -0.41 -13.54
N PHE A 268 -32.34 0.23 -12.42
CA PHE A 268 -33.43 1.21 -12.37
C PHE A 268 -32.98 2.65 -12.62
N PHE A 269 -31.85 3.07 -12.04
CA PHE A 269 -31.38 4.45 -12.10
C PHE A 269 -30.23 4.64 -13.09
N THR A 270 -30.11 5.86 -13.62
CA THR A 270 -28.97 6.25 -14.45
C THR A 270 -27.99 7.14 -13.68
N ASP A 271 -26.70 7.11 -14.02
CA ASP A 271 -25.65 7.89 -13.35
C ASP A 271 -25.55 7.62 -11.83
N GLY A 272 -25.72 6.35 -11.45
CA GLY A 272 -25.60 5.87 -10.07
C GLY A 272 -24.24 6.19 -9.45
N LYS A 273 -24.25 6.74 -8.24
CA LYS A 273 -23.05 7.12 -7.48
C LYS A 273 -23.19 6.70 -6.03
N TRP A 274 -22.18 5.96 -5.56
CA TRP A 274 -22.03 5.63 -4.16
C TRP A 274 -21.13 6.65 -3.45
N ASP A 275 -21.49 6.98 -2.22
CA ASP A 275 -20.69 7.77 -1.28
C ASP A 275 -20.93 7.28 0.15
N ASN A 276 -20.08 7.67 1.09
CA ASN A 276 -20.27 7.37 2.50
C ASN A 276 -19.73 8.48 3.39
N TYR A 277 -20.34 8.63 4.56
CA TYR A 277 -19.92 9.58 5.58
C TYR A 277 -20.21 8.99 6.95
N GLU A 278 -19.54 9.50 7.97
CA GLU A 278 -19.76 9.11 9.35
C GLU A 278 -20.44 10.25 10.09
N GLN A 279 -21.47 9.92 10.86
CA GLN A 279 -22.19 10.87 11.69
C GLN A 279 -22.49 10.22 13.03
N ASN A 280 -22.00 10.80 14.13
CA ASN A 280 -22.18 10.31 15.49
C ASN A 280 -21.75 8.83 15.67
N GLY A 281 -20.60 8.45 15.11
CA GLY A 281 -20.08 7.08 15.16
C GLY A 281 -20.89 6.05 14.36
N VAL A 282 -21.81 6.50 13.51
CA VAL A 282 -22.60 5.66 12.60
C VAL A 282 -22.14 5.93 11.18
N THR A 283 -21.72 4.88 10.48
CA THR A 283 -21.43 4.97 9.05
C THR A 283 -22.72 4.98 8.26
N TYR A 284 -22.92 6.04 7.48
CA TYR A 284 -23.97 6.14 6.48
C TYR A 284 -23.37 5.97 5.09
N VAL A 285 -24.08 5.22 4.25
CA VAL A 285 -23.72 5.02 2.85
C VAL A 285 -24.86 5.58 2.01
N SER A 286 -24.58 6.44 1.05
CA SER A 286 -25.58 6.99 0.15
C SER A 286 -25.38 6.48 -1.27
N TYR A 287 -26.46 6.05 -1.90
CA TYR A 287 -26.56 5.91 -3.35
C TYR A 287 -27.36 7.08 -3.92
N THR A 288 -26.87 7.74 -4.96
CA THR A 288 -27.62 8.77 -5.70
C THR A 288 -27.73 8.40 -7.16
N GLY A 289 -28.94 8.40 -7.70
CA GLY A 289 -29.22 8.05 -9.09
C GLY A 289 -30.29 8.95 -9.70
N ILE A 290 -30.31 9.00 -11.04
CA ILE A 290 -31.24 9.81 -11.82
C ILE A 290 -32.32 8.90 -12.42
N GLY A 291 -33.56 9.09 -11.96
CA GLY A 291 -34.77 8.53 -12.55
C GLY A 291 -35.41 9.48 -13.57
N GLN A 292 -36.42 8.97 -14.30
CA GLN A 292 -37.26 9.79 -15.18
C GLN A 292 -38.74 9.64 -14.84
N ASN A 293 -39.44 10.76 -14.74
CA ASN A 293 -40.88 10.76 -14.63
C ASN A 293 -41.50 10.26 -15.94
N THR A 294 -42.29 9.19 -15.88
CA THR A 294 -42.89 8.54 -17.06
C THR A 294 -43.98 9.38 -17.74
N GLN A 295 -44.55 10.37 -17.06
CA GLN A 295 -45.61 11.24 -17.58
C GLN A 295 -45.08 12.56 -18.14
N THR A 296 -44.06 13.14 -17.49
CA THR A 296 -43.52 14.47 -17.86
C THR A 296 -42.16 14.41 -18.57
N GLY A 297 -41.43 13.29 -18.46
CA GLY A 297 -40.06 13.14 -18.94
C GLY A 297 -39.02 13.90 -18.11
N GLU A 298 -39.43 14.48 -16.98
CA GLU A 298 -38.55 15.22 -16.09
C GLU A 298 -37.57 14.27 -15.38
N LYS A 299 -36.31 14.69 -15.29
CA LYS A 299 -35.27 13.96 -14.55
C LYS A 299 -35.43 14.22 -13.06
N ILE A 300 -35.48 13.16 -12.28
CA ILE A 300 -35.62 13.21 -10.84
C ILE A 300 -34.37 12.61 -10.22
N GLU A 301 -33.76 13.32 -9.28
CA GLU A 301 -32.67 12.79 -8.47
C GLU A 301 -33.23 12.10 -7.23
N ILE A 302 -32.89 10.83 -7.07
CA ILE A 302 -33.26 10.02 -5.91
C ILE A 302 -31.98 9.63 -5.19
N SER A 303 -31.94 9.88 -3.87
CA SER A 303 -30.86 9.39 -3.02
C SER A 303 -31.40 8.44 -1.97
N ILE A 304 -30.73 7.30 -1.80
CA ILE A 304 -31.05 6.27 -0.81
C ILE A 304 -29.90 6.22 0.18
N TYR A 305 -30.22 6.40 1.46
CA TYR A 305 -29.24 6.37 2.54
C TYR A 305 -29.40 5.06 3.31
N PHE A 306 -28.30 4.33 3.44
CA PHE A 306 -28.18 3.13 4.22
C PHE A 306 -27.43 3.45 5.50
N LYS A 307 -27.92 2.90 6.61
CA LYS A 307 -27.21 2.92 7.90
C LYS A 307 -26.48 1.60 8.07
N LEU A 308 -25.16 1.67 8.23
CA LEU A 308 -24.30 0.52 8.50
C LEU A 308 -24.07 0.40 10.01
N ASN A 309 -24.41 -0.77 10.56
CA ASN A 309 -24.22 -1.09 11.96
C ASN A 309 -22.82 -1.66 12.21
N ASN A 310 -22.38 -1.63 13.47
CA ASN A 310 -21.05 -2.14 13.89
C ASN A 310 -20.86 -3.64 13.63
N ASP A 311 -21.95 -4.41 13.58
CA ASP A 311 -21.94 -5.84 13.25
C ASP A 311 -21.91 -6.11 11.73
N LYS A 312 -21.75 -5.05 10.91
CA LYS A 312 -21.78 -5.05 9.44
C LYS A 312 -23.14 -5.38 8.83
N THR A 313 -24.20 -5.44 9.63
CA THR A 313 -25.57 -5.41 9.07
C THR A 313 -25.90 -4.00 8.63
N PHE A 314 -26.81 -3.87 7.66
CA PHE A 314 -27.26 -2.56 7.19
C PHE A 314 -28.75 -2.58 6.87
N GLY A 315 -29.34 -1.40 6.87
CA GLY A 315 -30.72 -1.18 6.46
C GLY A 315 -30.87 0.18 5.80
N ILE A 316 -32.01 0.39 5.15
CA ILE A 316 -32.37 1.71 4.60
C ILE A 316 -32.75 2.62 5.77
N ASP A 317 -32.07 3.77 5.87
CA ASP A 317 -32.32 4.82 6.88
C ASP A 317 -33.38 5.80 6.39
N ARG A 318 -33.14 6.40 5.22
CA ARG A 318 -34.04 7.37 4.59
C ARG A 318 -33.84 7.41 3.07
N MET A 319 -34.82 7.97 2.38
CA MET A 319 -34.68 8.34 0.96
C MET A 319 -35.04 9.80 0.76
N THR A 320 -34.42 10.43 -0.23
CA THR A 320 -34.71 11.81 -0.62
C THR A 320 -35.09 11.90 -2.07
N TRP A 321 -36.08 12.75 -2.36
CA TRP A 321 -36.48 13.17 -3.69
C TRP A 321 -35.97 14.59 -3.91
N ASN A 322 -35.03 14.79 -4.84
CA ASN A 322 -34.43 16.10 -5.13
C ASN A 322 -33.94 16.84 -3.86
N GLY A 323 -33.45 16.08 -2.87
CA GLY A 323 -32.98 16.58 -1.57
C GLY A 323 -34.04 16.63 -0.47
N ASP A 324 -35.33 16.54 -0.78
CA ASP A 324 -36.40 16.52 0.23
C ASP A 324 -36.60 15.10 0.77
N THR A 325 -36.66 14.95 2.10
CA THR A 325 -36.83 13.63 2.74
C THR A 325 -38.23 13.09 2.48
N MET A 326 -38.30 11.88 1.93
CA MET A 326 -39.55 11.18 1.64
C MET A 326 -40.21 10.68 2.91
N ASN A 327 -41.55 10.71 2.94
CA ASN A 327 -42.32 10.04 3.98
C ASN A 327 -42.35 8.51 3.77
N THR A 328 -42.83 7.77 4.77
CA THR A 328 -42.84 6.29 4.75
C THR A 328 -43.56 5.70 3.53
N LEU A 329 -44.69 6.29 3.11
CA LEU A 329 -45.45 5.79 1.97
C LEU A 329 -44.71 6.00 0.64
N GLU A 330 -44.04 7.14 0.49
CA GLU A 330 -43.20 7.45 -0.67
C GLU A 330 -41.99 6.51 -0.75
N GLN A 331 -41.33 6.25 0.37
CA GLN A 331 -40.21 5.31 0.45
C GLN A 331 -40.64 3.88 0.04
N LEU A 332 -41.78 3.40 0.55
CA LEU A 332 -42.33 2.10 0.19
C LEU A 332 -42.68 2.02 -1.30
N GLY A 333 -43.22 3.10 -1.87
CA GLY A 333 -43.50 3.19 -3.30
C GLY A 333 -42.25 3.07 -4.17
N VAL A 334 -41.15 3.72 -3.78
CA VAL A 334 -39.86 3.60 -4.48
C VAL A 334 -39.28 2.18 -4.37
N ILE A 335 -39.30 1.57 -3.18
CA ILE A 335 -38.81 0.20 -2.98
C ILE A 335 -39.61 -0.81 -3.82
N SER A 336 -40.94 -0.68 -3.87
CA SER A 336 -41.78 -1.53 -4.71
C SER A 336 -41.43 -1.38 -6.18
N ALA A 337 -41.29 -0.14 -6.67
CA ALA A 337 -40.96 0.13 -8.07
C ALA A 337 -39.58 -0.45 -8.46
N LEU A 338 -38.59 -0.35 -7.57
CA LEU A 338 -37.27 -0.96 -7.78
C LEU A 338 -37.36 -2.47 -7.92
N ASN A 339 -38.06 -3.12 -6.99
CA ASN A 339 -38.22 -4.57 -7.01
C ASN A 339 -39.02 -5.05 -8.22
N ASP A 340 -40.14 -4.41 -8.54
CA ASP A 340 -41.00 -4.79 -9.66
C ASP A 340 -40.30 -4.61 -11.00
N SER A 341 -39.60 -3.47 -11.18
CA SER A 341 -38.83 -3.19 -12.39
C SER A 341 -37.74 -4.22 -12.62
N TYR A 342 -36.97 -4.55 -11.58
CA TYR A 342 -35.89 -5.53 -11.68
C TYR A 342 -36.42 -6.93 -12.02
N ARG A 343 -37.54 -7.33 -11.40
CA ARG A 343 -38.18 -8.63 -11.68
C ARG A 343 -38.73 -8.70 -13.10
N GLU A 344 -39.35 -7.62 -13.58
CA GLU A 344 -39.85 -7.53 -14.95
C GLU A 344 -38.71 -7.56 -15.98
N SER A 345 -37.61 -6.84 -15.73
CA SER A 345 -36.45 -6.80 -16.63
C SER A 345 -35.69 -8.13 -16.69
N HIS A 346 -35.84 -8.99 -15.68
CA HIS A 346 -35.14 -10.27 -15.53
C HIS A 346 -36.04 -11.53 -15.58
N ASP A 347 -37.29 -11.40 -16.07
CA ASP A 347 -38.27 -12.50 -16.22
C ASP A 347 -38.56 -13.28 -14.91
N LEU A 348 -38.46 -12.62 -13.74
CA LEU A 348 -38.76 -13.21 -12.43
C LEU A 348 -40.26 -13.12 -12.12
N ALA A 349 -40.84 -14.16 -11.52
CA ALA A 349 -42.27 -14.18 -11.16
C ALA A 349 -42.64 -13.06 -10.16
N SER A 350 -43.77 -12.37 -10.28
CA SER A 350 -44.17 -11.33 -9.31
C SER A 350 -44.28 -11.87 -7.87
N SER A 351 -43.88 -11.10 -6.85
CA SER A 351 -43.88 -11.55 -5.45
C SER A 351 -45.17 -11.17 -4.71
N ASN A 352 -45.73 -12.10 -3.92
CA ASN A 352 -46.83 -11.83 -2.97
C ASN A 352 -46.34 -11.32 -1.60
N ALA A 353 -45.04 -11.10 -1.42
CA ALA A 353 -44.45 -10.76 -0.11
C ALA A 353 -44.69 -9.29 0.29
N LEU A 354 -44.77 -8.38 -0.69
CA LEU A 354 -45.11 -6.97 -0.46
C LEU A 354 -46.61 -6.76 -0.25
N ASP A 355 -47.47 -7.58 -0.85
CA ASP A 355 -48.92 -7.58 -0.56
C ASP A 355 -49.18 -7.88 0.93
N SER A 356 -48.45 -8.85 1.53
CA SER A 356 -48.56 -9.11 2.97
C SER A 356 -48.05 -7.97 3.87
N ALA A 357 -47.04 -7.21 3.44
CA ALA A 357 -46.57 -6.04 4.18
C ALA A 357 -47.55 -4.85 4.09
N PHE A 358 -48.24 -4.71 2.96
CA PHE A 358 -49.34 -3.76 2.80
C PHE A 358 -50.58 -4.18 3.61
N ASP A 359 -50.91 -5.47 3.65
CA ASP A 359 -52.00 -6.01 4.49
C ASP A 359 -51.74 -5.78 6.00
N GLU A 360 -50.49 -5.89 6.46
CA GLU A 360 -50.11 -5.57 7.85
C GLU A 360 -50.22 -4.07 8.15
N LEU A 361 -49.88 -3.21 7.18
CA LEU A 361 -50.00 -1.76 7.32
C LEU A 361 -51.46 -1.28 7.30
N GLU A 362 -52.31 -1.90 6.47
CA GLU A 362 -53.75 -1.63 6.42
C GLU A 362 -54.43 -2.04 7.73
N ASN A 363 -54.05 -3.19 8.31
CA ASN A 363 -54.51 -3.60 9.63
C ASN A 363 -54.07 -2.63 10.75
N ALA A 364 -52.83 -2.15 10.73
CA ALA A 364 -52.33 -1.19 11.71
C ALA A 364 -53.03 0.18 11.59
N LEU A 365 -53.41 0.58 10.37
CA LEU A 365 -54.14 1.81 10.11
C LEU A 365 -55.62 1.71 10.54
N ASP A 366 -56.25 0.56 10.31
CA ASP A 366 -57.62 0.26 10.77
C ASP A 366 -57.70 0.18 12.31
N GLU A 367 -56.68 -0.36 12.98
CA GLU A 367 -56.58 -0.39 14.45
C GLU A 367 -56.44 1.02 15.03
N ALA A 368 -55.61 1.88 14.41
CA ALA A 368 -55.46 3.29 14.82
C ALA A 368 -56.72 4.14 14.58
N LEU A 369 -57.49 3.84 13.52
CA LEU A 369 -58.77 4.52 13.22
C LEU A 369 -59.93 4.03 14.11
N THR A 370 -59.91 2.77 14.55
CA THR A 370 -60.94 2.22 15.45
C THR A 370 -60.77 2.65 16.90
N ASP A 371 -59.53 2.85 17.37
CA ASP A 371 -59.27 3.44 18.70
C ASP A 371 -59.67 4.92 18.78
N SER A 372 -59.55 5.66 17.67
CA SER A 372 -59.94 7.07 17.58
C SER A 372 -61.47 7.28 17.55
N ALA A 373 -62.26 6.23 17.26
CA ALA A 373 -63.72 6.30 17.18
C ALA A 373 -64.46 5.97 18.50
N SER A 374 -63.75 5.56 19.57
CA SER A 374 -64.37 5.07 20.81
C SER A 374 -64.34 6.02 22.01
N SER A 375 -63.96 7.29 21.84
CA SER A 375 -63.97 8.27 22.94
C SER A 375 -64.61 9.61 22.58
N GLU A 376 -65.88 9.59 22.16
CA GLU A 376 -66.80 10.74 22.32
C GLU A 376 -68.11 10.28 22.97
N ALA A 377 -68.17 10.41 24.30
CA ALA A 377 -69.40 10.77 25.03
C ALA A 377 -69.04 11.18 26.47
N ALA A 378 -69.18 12.48 26.75
CA ALA A 378 -69.14 13.05 28.10
C ALA A 378 -70.27 12.49 29.00
N PRO A 379 -70.16 12.65 30.33
CA PRO A 379 -70.87 13.80 30.89
C PRO A 379 -70.08 14.63 31.92
N GLU A 380 -70.67 15.79 32.15
CA GLU A 380 -70.24 17.00 32.86
C GLU A 380 -69.92 16.88 34.36
N SER A 381 -69.13 17.87 34.82
CA SER A 381 -69.04 18.44 36.20
C SER A 381 -68.31 17.58 37.25
N GLU A 382 -67.50 18.08 38.18
CA GLU A 382 -67.35 19.41 38.81
C GLU A 382 -65.88 19.72 39.14
N ALA A 383 -65.59 21.01 39.29
CA ALA A 383 -64.30 21.57 39.70
C ALA A 383 -63.97 21.29 41.17
N VAL A 384 -62.72 20.95 41.49
CA VAL A 384 -62.10 21.27 42.79
C VAL A 384 -60.61 21.54 42.62
N SER A 385 -60.22 22.73 43.07
CA SER A 385 -58.86 23.21 43.28
C SER A 385 -58.26 22.62 44.55
N THR A 386 -56.99 22.22 44.56
CA THR A 386 -56.18 22.23 45.79
C THR A 386 -54.70 22.38 45.48
N SER A 387 -54.15 23.47 46.01
CA SER A 387 -52.74 23.70 46.29
C SER A 387 -52.18 22.67 47.27
N VAL A 388 -50.86 22.45 47.26
CA VAL A 388 -49.97 22.60 48.42
C VAL A 388 -48.50 22.50 47.97
N THR A 389 -47.78 23.54 48.37
CA THR A 389 -46.32 23.74 48.40
C THR A 389 -45.63 22.81 49.39
N GLU A 390 -44.39 22.38 49.11
CA GLU A 390 -43.33 22.47 50.12
C GLU A 390 -41.92 22.48 49.50
N SER A 391 -41.04 23.17 50.22
CA SER A 391 -39.80 23.83 49.82
C SER A 391 -38.52 23.04 50.14
N VAL A 392 -37.48 23.35 49.34
CA VAL A 392 -36.01 23.35 49.53
C VAL A 392 -35.50 23.30 51.00
N PRO A 393 -34.25 22.81 51.26
CA PRO A 393 -33.11 23.71 51.07
C PRO A 393 -31.79 23.07 50.58
N TYR A 394 -31.06 23.88 49.82
CA TYR A 394 -29.60 23.84 49.66
C TYR A 394 -28.90 24.01 51.02
N THR A 395 -27.77 23.35 51.21
CA THR A 395 -26.73 23.81 52.15
C THR A 395 -25.38 23.82 51.45
N GLU A 396 -24.89 25.04 51.25
CA GLU A 396 -23.51 25.40 50.94
C GLU A 396 -22.68 25.31 52.24
N THR A 397 -21.52 24.66 52.19
CA THR A 397 -20.43 24.86 53.15
C THR A 397 -19.11 24.86 52.38
N ALA A 398 -18.50 26.04 52.28
CA ALA A 398 -17.07 26.20 52.04
C ALA A 398 -16.31 26.05 53.36
N ASP A 399 -15.18 25.33 53.37
CA ASP A 399 -13.91 25.82 53.93
C ASP A 399 -12.76 24.79 53.81
N ALA A 400 -11.64 25.30 53.28
CA ALA A 400 -10.23 25.00 53.56
C ALA A 400 -9.60 23.62 53.22
N TYR A 401 -8.86 23.65 52.10
CA TYR A 401 -7.57 23.00 51.79
C TYR A 401 -7.14 21.73 52.55
N ASP A 402 -7.10 20.62 51.82
CA ASP A 402 -5.92 19.73 51.82
C ASP A 402 -5.58 19.38 50.37
N ALA A 403 -4.42 19.85 49.92
CA ALA A 403 -3.85 19.54 48.63
C ALA A 403 -3.12 18.21 48.76
N ASP A 404 -3.83 17.08 48.62
CA ASP A 404 -3.24 15.75 48.37
C ASP A 404 -4.28 14.63 48.12
N ASP A 405 -5.53 14.93 47.72
CA ASP A 405 -6.46 13.88 47.24
C ASP A 405 -6.36 13.73 45.71
N VAL A 406 -5.26 13.05 45.37
CA VAL A 406 -4.94 12.41 44.11
C VAL A 406 -6.17 11.70 43.54
N PHE A 407 -6.51 12.03 42.29
CA PHE A 407 -7.39 11.30 41.37
C PHE A 407 -7.87 9.94 41.91
N SER A 408 -9.17 9.81 42.15
CA SER A 408 -9.83 8.52 42.42
C SER A 408 -9.28 7.47 41.45
N ALA A 409 -8.71 6.40 42.01
CA ALA A 409 -8.03 5.35 41.26
C ALA A 409 -8.81 4.94 40.00
N ALA A 410 -8.14 4.95 38.84
CA ALA A 410 -8.72 4.64 37.53
C ALA A 410 -9.47 3.29 37.57
N THR A 411 -10.81 3.34 37.62
CA THR A 411 -11.66 2.16 37.82
C THR A 411 -11.73 1.26 36.58
N ARG A 412 -11.34 1.76 35.40
CA ARG A 412 -11.32 0.98 34.14
C ARG A 412 -9.98 0.30 33.82
N PHE A 413 -8.90 0.55 34.57
CA PHE A 413 -7.57 0.02 34.22
C PHE A 413 -7.36 -1.44 34.61
N ASP A 414 -8.09 -1.94 35.63
CA ASP A 414 -7.94 -3.32 36.11
C ASP A 414 -8.49 -4.38 35.13
N GLU A 415 -9.21 -4.00 34.06
CA GLU A 415 -9.86 -4.96 33.16
C GLU A 415 -9.33 -4.99 31.72
N GLN A 416 -8.26 -4.27 31.35
CA GLN A 416 -7.77 -4.30 29.96
C GLN A 416 -6.26 -4.11 29.78
N ALA A 417 -5.44 -4.83 30.56
CA ALA A 417 -4.03 -5.05 30.23
C ALA A 417 -3.88 -6.27 29.30
N THR A 418 -4.24 -6.09 28.02
CA THR A 418 -3.86 -6.82 26.78
C THR A 418 -5.06 -7.00 25.84
N SER A 419 -5.17 -6.13 24.84
CA SER A 419 -6.04 -6.34 23.68
C SER A 419 -5.48 -7.44 22.77
N THR A 420 -6.36 -8.20 22.13
CA THR A 420 -6.11 -9.33 21.22
C THR A 420 -5.25 -9.01 19.99
N ASN A 421 -4.87 -7.75 19.77
CA ASN A 421 -4.05 -7.30 18.65
C ASN A 421 -2.62 -6.84 19.04
N GLY A 422 -2.23 -6.93 20.32
CA GLY A 422 -0.87 -6.56 20.76
C GLY A 422 -0.64 -5.03 20.90
N MET A 423 -1.69 -4.23 20.76
CA MET A 423 -1.68 -2.79 20.97
C MET A 423 -1.93 -2.48 22.44
N ASP A 424 -1.08 -1.64 23.04
CA ASP A 424 -1.27 -1.25 24.43
C ASP A 424 -2.42 -0.25 24.60
N THR A 425 -2.92 -0.15 25.82
CA THR A 425 -4.08 0.68 26.18
C THR A 425 -3.84 2.17 25.89
N TYR A 426 -2.58 2.63 25.87
CA TYR A 426 -2.25 4.02 25.56
C TYR A 426 -2.38 4.29 24.07
N SER A 427 -1.85 3.43 23.20
CA SER A 427 -1.98 3.62 21.76
C SER A 427 -3.45 3.57 21.32
N LYS A 428 -4.25 2.69 21.93
CA LYS A 428 -5.69 2.62 21.64
C LYS A 428 -6.41 3.91 22.05
N LEU A 429 -6.15 4.39 23.27
CA LEU A 429 -6.76 5.63 23.76
C LEU A 429 -6.29 6.86 22.97
N ALA A 430 -5.02 6.88 22.54
CA ALA A 430 -4.49 7.94 21.67
C ALA A 430 -5.19 7.95 20.31
N GLY A 431 -5.43 6.78 19.70
CA GLY A 431 -6.20 6.67 18.45
C GLY A 431 -7.66 7.13 18.61
N GLU A 432 -8.32 6.81 19.72
CA GLU A 432 -9.67 7.32 20.03
C GLU A 432 -9.68 8.86 20.17
N ILE A 433 -8.67 9.43 20.83
CA ILE A 433 -8.53 10.89 20.96
C ILE A 433 -8.27 11.56 19.59
N SER A 434 -7.44 10.96 18.72
CA SER A 434 -7.15 11.45 17.36
C SER A 434 -8.38 11.47 16.44
N VAL A 435 -9.39 10.64 16.72
CA VAL A 435 -10.68 10.70 16.03
C VAL A 435 -11.59 11.77 16.62
N GLU A 436 -11.64 11.86 17.96
CA GLU A 436 -12.65 12.66 18.65
C GLU A 436 -12.29 14.15 18.79
N TYR A 437 -11.00 14.54 18.71
CA TYR A 437 -10.58 15.94 18.97
C TYR A 437 -11.22 16.96 18.02
N ASN A 438 -11.67 16.53 16.84
CA ASN A 438 -12.34 17.39 15.86
C ASN A 438 -13.78 17.78 16.23
N HIS A 439 -14.38 17.12 17.23
CA HIS A 439 -15.77 17.34 17.68
C HIS A 439 -15.80 17.85 19.13
N TYR A 440 -14.78 18.59 19.56
CA TYR A 440 -14.65 19.06 20.94
C TYR A 440 -15.83 19.94 21.40
N ASP A 441 -16.50 20.62 20.48
CA ASP A 441 -17.65 21.50 20.74
C ASP A 441 -18.99 20.76 20.91
N GLU A 442 -19.04 19.46 20.58
CA GLU A 442 -20.22 18.61 20.68
C GLU A 442 -20.05 17.45 21.69
N LEU A 443 -19.05 17.53 22.57
CA LEU A 443 -18.77 16.49 23.56
C LEU A 443 -19.92 16.34 24.56
N THR A 444 -20.55 15.16 24.56
CA THR A 444 -21.56 14.79 25.57
C THR A 444 -20.90 14.54 26.93
N GLU A 445 -21.64 14.74 28.02
CA GLU A 445 -21.15 14.45 29.38
C GLU A 445 -20.72 12.98 29.55
N GLU A 446 -21.33 12.05 28.81
CA GLU A 446 -20.93 10.64 28.79
C GLU A 446 -19.53 10.43 28.20
N ILE A 447 -19.19 11.16 27.13
CA ILE A 447 -17.87 11.10 26.49
C ILE A 447 -16.82 11.77 27.39
N LYS A 448 -17.17 12.87 28.05
CA LYS A 448 -16.29 13.52 29.04
C LYS A 448 -15.98 12.59 30.21
N GLU A 449 -17.01 11.97 30.79
CA GLU A 449 -16.84 10.97 31.86
C GLU A 449 -16.05 9.75 31.38
N TYR A 450 -16.22 9.33 30.11
CA TYR A 450 -15.44 8.25 29.52
C TYR A 450 -13.93 8.55 29.56
N PHE A 451 -13.50 9.70 29.03
CA PHE A 451 -12.07 10.06 29.01
C PHE A 451 -11.54 10.36 30.43
N LEU A 452 -12.32 11.04 31.27
CA LEU A 452 -11.96 11.31 32.66
C LEU A 452 -11.80 10.02 33.50
N SER A 453 -12.53 8.95 33.16
CA SER A 453 -12.43 7.66 33.86
C SER A 453 -11.05 7.00 33.74
N TYR A 454 -10.24 7.39 32.75
CA TYR A 454 -8.85 6.94 32.60
C TYR A 454 -7.88 7.70 33.52
N GLY A 455 -8.31 8.76 34.21
CA GLY A 455 -7.51 9.49 35.17
C GLY A 455 -6.19 10.01 34.59
N PRO A 456 -5.01 9.79 35.22
CA PRO A 456 -3.74 10.32 34.74
C PRO A 456 -3.30 9.76 33.37
N TYR A 457 -3.86 8.62 32.94
CA TYR A 457 -3.53 7.98 31.66
C TYR A 457 -4.06 8.76 30.45
N PHE A 458 -5.19 9.46 30.63
CA PHE A 458 -5.76 10.33 29.59
C PHE A 458 -4.74 11.37 29.12
N ARG A 459 -4.00 12.00 30.05
CA ARG A 459 -3.00 13.01 29.73
C ARG A 459 -1.89 12.50 28.83
N THR A 460 -1.36 11.33 29.13
CA THR A 460 -0.30 10.70 28.32
C THR A 460 -0.82 10.29 26.94
N ALA A 461 -2.04 9.73 26.87
CA ALA A 461 -2.65 9.35 25.61
C ALA A 461 -2.96 10.56 24.72
N TRP A 462 -3.49 11.64 25.31
CA TRP A 462 -3.72 12.90 24.61
C TRP A 462 -2.43 13.51 24.08
N LEU A 463 -1.37 13.56 24.92
CA LEU A 463 -0.07 14.08 24.53
C LEU A 463 0.52 13.31 23.34
N ASN A 464 0.40 11.98 23.37
CA ASN A 464 0.90 11.10 22.31
C ASN A 464 0.08 11.20 21.02
N ALA A 465 -1.25 11.35 21.12
CA ALA A 465 -2.13 11.57 19.98
C ALA A 465 -1.79 12.89 19.27
N MET A 466 -1.81 13.99 20.04
CA MET A 466 -1.50 15.33 19.56
C MET A 466 -0.10 15.40 18.92
N TYR A 467 0.93 14.85 19.59
CA TYR A 467 2.30 14.86 19.06
C TYR A 467 2.43 14.09 17.74
N THR A 468 1.77 12.94 17.64
CA THR A 468 1.85 12.09 16.44
C THR A 468 1.14 12.75 15.26
N ASP A 469 -0.06 13.29 15.45
CA ASP A 469 -0.81 13.97 14.38
C ASP A 469 -0.09 15.23 13.89
N ILE A 470 0.38 16.09 14.80
CA ILE A 470 1.15 17.28 14.44
C ILE A 470 2.42 16.91 13.67
N TYR A 471 3.11 15.84 14.08
CA TYR A 471 4.31 15.37 13.39
C TYR A 471 4.00 14.81 11.99
N GLU A 472 2.86 14.15 11.80
CA GLU A 472 2.43 13.68 10.48
C GLU A 472 1.96 14.83 9.58
N ASP A 473 1.20 15.78 10.13
CA ASP A 473 0.62 16.90 9.40
C ASP A 473 1.70 17.87 8.90
N THR A 474 2.74 18.13 9.70
CA THR A 474 3.90 18.91 9.23
C THR A 474 4.58 18.30 8.01
N GLY A 475 4.65 16.97 7.93
CA GLY A 475 5.23 16.24 6.80
C GLY A 475 4.31 16.12 5.59
N ARG A 476 2.99 16.14 5.80
CA ARG A 476 1.99 15.77 4.78
C ARG A 476 1.14 16.94 4.27
N TYR A 477 0.72 17.83 5.15
CA TYR A 477 -0.24 18.90 4.85
C TYR A 477 0.33 20.31 5.07
N GLY A 478 1.40 20.43 5.86
CA GLY A 478 2.10 21.69 6.12
C GLY A 478 1.90 22.20 7.54
N ASN A 479 2.72 23.18 7.94
CA ASN A 479 2.74 23.72 9.29
C ASN A 479 1.47 24.48 9.66
N ALA A 480 0.78 25.10 8.70
CA ALA A 480 -0.47 25.80 8.96
C ALA A 480 -1.57 24.84 9.42
N THR A 481 -1.69 23.68 8.77
CA THR A 481 -2.64 22.62 9.15
C THR A 481 -2.26 22.03 10.50
N ALA A 482 -0.99 21.68 10.71
CA ALA A 482 -0.53 21.12 11.98
C ALA A 482 -0.78 22.07 13.18
N LEU A 483 -0.63 23.38 12.98
CA LEU A 483 -0.92 24.37 14.03
C LEU A 483 -2.43 24.51 14.29
N TYR A 484 -3.25 24.40 13.25
CA TYR A 484 -4.70 24.44 13.40
C TYR A 484 -5.22 23.22 14.19
N ASP A 485 -4.68 22.03 13.91
CA ASP A 485 -5.06 20.82 14.61
C ASP A 485 -4.54 20.82 16.06
N PHE A 486 -3.34 21.37 16.32
CA PHE A 486 -2.87 21.63 17.69
C PHE A 486 -3.88 22.42 18.54
N VAL A 487 -4.46 23.50 17.99
CA VAL A 487 -5.43 24.32 18.74
C VAL A 487 -6.70 23.53 19.05
N LYS A 488 -7.18 22.70 18.12
CA LYS A 488 -8.32 21.83 18.37
C LYS A 488 -8.03 20.78 19.44
N TYR A 489 -6.83 20.20 19.43
CA TYR A 489 -6.37 19.28 20.47
C TYR A 489 -6.39 19.94 21.86
N MET A 490 -5.97 21.21 21.94
CA MET A 490 -6.04 21.98 23.18
C MET A 490 -7.48 22.27 23.61
N SER A 491 -8.36 22.67 22.68
CA SER A 491 -9.78 22.86 22.99
C SER A 491 -10.45 21.56 23.46
N PHE A 492 -10.12 20.43 22.85
CA PHE A 492 -10.57 19.10 23.30
C PHE A 492 -10.08 18.80 24.72
N TYR A 493 -8.79 19.04 25.00
CA TYR A 493 -8.23 18.83 26.34
C TYR A 493 -8.96 19.66 27.40
N ASP A 494 -9.20 20.94 27.09
CA ASP A 494 -9.83 21.88 28.00
C ASP A 494 -11.30 21.54 28.24
N GLU A 495 -12.02 21.07 27.21
CA GLU A 495 -13.41 20.66 27.34
C GLU A 495 -13.56 19.38 28.20
N ILE A 496 -12.65 18.41 28.06
CA ILE A 496 -12.62 17.20 28.89
C ILE A 496 -12.23 17.54 30.33
N THR A 497 -11.25 18.42 30.53
CA THR A 497 -10.72 18.76 31.87
C THR A 497 -11.43 19.96 32.52
N SER A 498 -12.48 20.48 31.89
CA SER A 498 -13.26 21.63 32.37
C SER A 498 -12.41 22.89 32.62
N TYR A 499 -11.41 23.14 31.78
CA TYR A 499 -10.53 24.33 31.81
C TYR A 499 -9.67 24.50 33.08
N TYR A 500 -9.67 23.52 33.99
CA TYR A 500 -9.09 23.65 35.33
C TYR A 500 -8.17 22.49 35.71
N ASP A 501 -7.31 22.05 34.78
CA ASP A 501 -6.19 21.17 35.10
C ASP A 501 -4.89 21.98 35.25
N PRO A 502 -4.41 22.25 36.48
CA PRO A 502 -3.19 23.03 36.74
C PRO A 502 -1.90 22.21 36.49
N ALA A 503 -1.97 21.21 35.61
CA ALA A 503 -0.83 20.36 35.29
C ALA A 503 0.28 21.20 34.61
N PRO A 504 1.55 21.04 35.00
CA PRO A 504 2.66 21.75 34.34
C PRO A 504 2.74 21.52 32.83
N MET A 505 2.24 20.37 32.36
CA MET A 505 2.20 19.99 30.95
C MET A 505 1.17 20.80 30.14
N SER A 506 -0.09 20.90 30.61
CA SER A 506 -1.12 21.70 29.93
C SER A 506 -0.75 23.18 29.91
N GLN A 507 -0.19 23.68 31.02
CA GLN A 507 0.29 25.06 31.10
C GLN A 507 1.36 25.38 30.05
N ALA A 508 2.30 24.45 29.80
CA ALA A 508 3.34 24.66 28.80
C ALA A 508 2.77 24.83 27.38
N PHE A 509 1.70 24.10 27.03
CA PHE A 509 1.03 24.26 25.74
C PHE A 509 0.14 25.51 25.68
N HIS A 510 -0.51 25.89 26.79
CA HIS A 510 -1.21 27.18 26.87
C HIS A 510 -0.26 28.36 26.71
N ASP A 511 0.96 28.28 27.24
CA ASP A 511 1.97 29.32 27.04
C ASP A 511 2.34 29.48 25.55
N VAL A 512 2.39 28.38 24.80
CA VAL A 512 2.57 28.42 23.33
C VAL A 512 1.38 29.10 22.66
N ILE A 513 0.14 28.77 23.07
CA ILE A 513 -1.08 29.44 22.56
C ILE A 513 -1.06 30.94 22.85
N LEU A 514 -0.73 31.34 24.08
CA LEU A 514 -0.67 32.75 24.45
C LEU A 514 0.42 33.51 23.70
N SER A 515 1.53 32.84 23.34
CA SER A 515 2.60 33.44 22.54
C SER A 515 2.18 33.74 21.10
N MET A 516 1.20 32.99 20.56
CA MET A 516 0.76 33.09 19.17
C MET A 516 -0.46 34.00 18.99
N GLU A 517 -1.36 34.09 19.99
CA GLU A 517 -2.63 34.84 19.92
C GLU A 517 -2.45 36.32 19.52
N ASP A 518 -1.35 36.95 19.92
CA ASP A 518 -1.04 38.35 19.59
C ASP A 518 -0.30 38.54 18.24
N GLN A 519 0.10 37.44 17.58
CA GLN A 519 0.98 37.46 16.41
C GLN A 519 0.35 36.88 15.15
N ILE A 520 -0.50 35.85 15.27
CA ILE A 520 -1.09 35.13 14.12
C ILE A 520 -2.54 34.71 14.39
N TYR A 521 -3.37 34.75 13.35
CA TYR A 521 -4.71 34.16 13.37
C TYR A 521 -4.64 32.74 12.79
N VAL A 522 -4.86 31.73 13.62
CA VAL A 522 -4.61 30.31 13.30
C VAL A 522 -5.37 29.87 12.05
N ASP A 523 -6.65 30.27 11.88
CA ASP A 523 -7.49 29.93 10.72
C ASP A 523 -6.97 30.47 9.38
N THR A 524 -6.06 31.45 9.41
CA THR A 524 -5.55 32.14 8.22
C THR A 524 -4.02 32.17 8.15
N ALA A 525 -3.35 31.50 9.07
CA ALA A 525 -1.89 31.48 9.14
C ALA A 525 -1.28 30.78 7.93
N THR A 526 -0.19 31.33 7.39
CA THR A 526 0.58 30.64 6.34
C THR A 526 1.56 29.63 6.97
N ASP A 527 2.00 28.63 6.20
CA ASP A 527 2.99 27.64 6.69
C ASP A 527 4.27 28.27 7.25
N ARG A 528 4.67 29.42 6.70
CA ARG A 528 5.85 30.15 7.13
C ARG A 528 5.65 30.84 8.47
N GLU A 529 4.43 31.31 8.75
CA GLU A 529 4.06 31.97 9.99
C GLU A 529 3.79 30.95 11.10
N ALA A 530 3.25 29.78 10.75
CA ALA A 530 2.97 28.68 11.67
C ALA A 530 4.22 27.89 12.08
N ALA A 531 5.22 27.77 11.20
CA ALA A 531 6.45 26.99 11.43
C ALA A 531 7.10 27.14 12.82
N PRO A 532 7.41 28.36 13.32
CA PRO A 532 8.09 28.50 14.62
C PRO A 532 7.25 27.98 15.79
N TYR A 533 5.92 28.12 15.73
CA TYR A 533 5.03 27.66 16.80
C TYR A 533 4.85 26.15 16.75
N VAL A 534 4.77 25.55 15.56
CA VAL A 534 4.73 24.09 15.43
C VAL A 534 6.04 23.44 15.92
N ASP A 535 7.19 24.04 15.59
CA ASP A 535 8.49 23.61 16.14
C ASP A 535 8.52 23.68 17.67
N GLU A 536 7.88 24.70 18.28
CA GLU A 536 7.77 24.87 19.72
C GLU A 536 6.80 23.85 20.35
N VAL A 537 5.67 23.54 19.70
CA VAL A 537 4.73 22.48 20.13
C VAL A 537 5.42 21.12 20.13
N ILE A 538 6.15 20.77 19.07
CA ILE A 538 6.90 19.50 18.97
C ILE A 538 7.95 19.41 20.08
N GLN A 539 8.74 20.46 20.29
CA GLN A 539 9.75 20.50 21.36
C GLN A 539 9.12 20.39 22.76
N THR A 540 7.99 21.05 22.97
CA THR A 540 7.25 21.02 24.24
C THR A 540 6.71 19.61 24.50
N ALA A 541 6.19 18.93 23.47
CA ALA A 541 5.71 17.56 23.57
C ALA A 541 6.85 16.58 23.89
N GLU A 542 7.98 16.68 23.20
CA GLU A 542 9.17 15.86 23.49
C GLU A 542 9.70 16.08 24.91
N ALA A 543 9.73 17.34 25.38
CA ALA A 543 10.15 17.67 26.74
C ALA A 543 9.21 17.10 27.82
N ASN A 544 7.93 16.91 27.49
CA ASN A 544 6.93 16.27 28.35
C ASN A 544 6.84 14.75 28.15
N GLY A 545 7.73 14.15 27.35
CA GLY A 545 7.85 12.69 27.19
C GLY A 545 6.87 12.09 26.18
N ALA A 546 6.44 12.86 25.17
CA ALA A 546 5.61 12.34 24.10
C ALA A 546 6.33 11.24 23.30
N GLU A 547 5.58 10.22 22.88
CA GLU A 547 6.06 9.13 22.03
C GLU A 547 5.20 9.02 20.78
N LEU A 548 5.84 8.93 19.60
CA LEU A 548 5.15 8.65 18.34
C LEU A 548 4.42 7.31 18.43
N GLN A 549 3.14 7.33 18.13
CA GLN A 549 2.29 6.14 18.17
C GLN A 549 2.11 5.56 16.77
N ILE A 550 1.82 4.26 16.74
CA ILE A 550 1.33 3.57 15.55
C ILE A 550 -0.03 3.03 15.97
N TRP A 551 -1.09 3.71 15.57
CA TRP A 551 -2.46 3.29 15.85
C TRP A 551 -3.21 2.75 14.65
#